data_AF-Q3LEI8-F1
#
_entry.id   AF-Q3LEI8-F1
#
_cell.length_a   1.000
_cell.length_b   1.000
_cell.length_c   1.000
_cell.angle_alpha   90.00
_cell.angle_beta   90.00
_cell.angle_gamma   90.00
#
_symmetry.space_group_name_H-M   'P 1'
#
loop_
_entity.id
_entity.type
_entity.pdbx_description
1 polymer ?
#
loop_
_entity_poly.entity_id
_entity_poly.type
_entity_poly.pdbx_seq_one_letter_code
_entity_poly.pdbx_strand_id
1 'polypeptide(L)'
;AGGIAEMSGLPKEVRERTDILDAVGNTTATTGKGFAIAFAALTSLALFAAFVGIAGIDSIDIYKADVLAGLFVGAMVPFIFSALSIAAVGRAAMEMVQEVRRQFKEIPGIMEYKANPEYDKCVDISTKASIREMMLPGAIAIITPIVVGFIFGPEMLGGLLAGVTVSGVLMHFQNSGGAWDNA
;
A
#
# COMPACT_ATOMS: atom_id res chain seq x y z
N ALA A 1 4.00 -17.56 13.07
CA ALA A 1 4.22 -18.66 14.05
C ALA A 1 3.37 -18.47 15.31
N GLY A 2 3.38 -17.29 15.94
CA GLY A 2 2.60 -17.02 17.15
C GLY A 2 1.10 -17.30 17.02
N GLY A 3 0.47 -16.95 15.90
CA GLY A 3 -0.95 -17.25 15.67
C GLY A 3 -1.28 -18.75 15.72
N ILE A 4 -0.42 -19.61 15.16
CA ILE A 4 -0.59 -21.08 15.22
C ILE A 4 -0.38 -21.57 16.65
N ALA A 5 0.60 -21.03 17.37
CA ALA A 5 0.85 -21.39 18.77
C ALA A 5 -0.36 -21.07 19.67
N GLU A 6 -0.97 -19.90 19.48
CA GLU A 6 -2.18 -19.49 20.19
C GLU A 6 -3.38 -20.40 19.86
N MET A 7 -3.65 -20.62 18.57
CA MET A 7 -4.77 -21.45 18.12
C MET A 7 -4.62 -22.94 18.49
N SER A 8 -3.39 -23.41 18.70
CA SER A 8 -3.10 -24.80 19.10
C SER A 8 -3.01 -24.98 20.62
N GLY A 9 -3.21 -23.93 21.42
CA GLY A 9 -3.14 -24.00 22.88
C GLY A 9 -1.76 -24.37 23.43
N LEU A 10 -0.68 -23.97 22.74
CA LEU A 10 0.69 -24.24 23.19
C LEU A 10 1.03 -23.47 24.50
N PRO A 11 2.05 -23.90 25.25
CA PRO A 11 2.48 -23.20 26.46
C PRO A 11 2.83 -21.74 26.21
N LYS A 12 2.56 -20.87 27.19
CA LYS A 12 2.80 -19.42 27.12
C LYS A 12 4.24 -19.06 26.73
N GLU A 13 5.21 -19.84 27.17
CA GLU A 13 6.63 -19.66 26.81
C GLU A 13 6.85 -19.71 25.28
N VAL A 14 6.09 -20.54 24.55
CA VAL A 14 6.17 -20.59 23.08
C VAL A 14 5.64 -19.30 22.48
N ARG A 15 4.54 -18.77 23.01
CA ARG A 15 3.94 -17.50 22.56
C ARG A 15 4.89 -16.33 22.81
N GLU A 16 5.44 -16.22 24.02
CA GLU A 16 6.44 -15.20 24.39
C GLU A 16 7.65 -15.21 23.46
N ARG A 17 8.22 -16.40 23.17
CA ARG A 17 9.32 -16.53 22.21
C ARG A 17 8.91 -16.09 20.80
N THR A 18 7.70 -16.45 20.36
CA THR A 18 7.22 -16.04 19.02
C THR A 18 6.90 -14.55 18.92
N ASP A 19 6.44 -13.91 20.01
CA ASP A 19 6.17 -12.46 20.03
C ASP A 19 7.47 -11.65 19.94
N ILE A 20 8.55 -12.10 20.60
CA ILE A 20 9.89 -11.51 20.42
C ILE A 20 10.33 -11.61 18.96
N LEU A 21 10.12 -12.77 18.32
CA LEU A 21 10.45 -12.95 16.91
C LEU A 21 9.59 -12.09 15.98
N ASP A 22 8.31 -11.90 16.31
CA ASP A 22 7.38 -11.06 15.55
C ASP A 22 7.81 -9.59 15.57
N ALA A 23 8.16 -9.05 16.74
CA ALA A 23 8.66 -7.68 16.90
C ALA A 23 9.97 -7.42 16.10
N VAL A 24 10.88 -8.39 16.09
CA VAL A 24 12.09 -8.34 15.24
C VAL A 24 11.72 -8.42 13.76
N GLY A 25 10.74 -9.26 13.42
CA GLY A 25 10.16 -9.36 12.09
C GLY A 25 9.59 -8.04 11.58
N ASN A 26 8.83 -7.32 12.40
CA ASN A 26 8.26 -6.00 12.08
C ASN A 26 9.35 -4.96 11.79
N THR A 27 10.44 -4.98 12.55
CA THR A 27 11.60 -4.10 12.32
C THR A 27 12.30 -4.45 11.00
N THR A 28 12.47 -5.74 10.71
CA THR A 28 13.09 -6.21 9.47
C THR A 28 12.20 -5.91 8.26
N ALA A 29 10.88 -6.05 8.39
CA ALA A 29 9.91 -5.70 7.37
C ALA A 29 9.97 -4.19 7.04
N THR A 30 10.03 -3.34 8.06
CA THR A 30 10.17 -1.88 7.89
C THR A 30 11.49 -1.52 7.21
N THR A 31 12.58 -2.19 7.59
CA THR A 31 13.89 -2.01 6.95
C THR A 31 13.84 -2.41 5.47
N GLY A 32 13.30 -3.59 5.16
CA GLY A 32 13.16 -4.08 3.78
C GLY A 32 12.30 -3.15 2.91
N LYS A 33 11.21 -2.64 3.47
CA LYS A 33 10.35 -1.62 2.88
C LYS A 33 11.09 -0.29 2.59
N GLY A 34 12.00 0.12 3.49
CA GLY A 34 12.91 1.25 3.28
C GLY A 34 13.85 1.04 2.11
N PHE A 35 14.53 -0.11 2.06
CA PHE A 35 15.40 -0.48 0.94
C PHE A 35 14.64 -0.51 -0.40
N ALA A 36 13.45 -1.11 -0.43
CA ALA A 36 12.64 -1.17 -1.64
C ALA A 36 12.32 0.23 -2.20
N ILE A 37 11.97 1.20 -1.34
CA ILE A 37 11.71 2.58 -1.77
C ILE A 37 12.98 3.27 -2.24
N ALA A 38 14.09 3.10 -1.54
CA ALA A 38 15.37 3.69 -1.97
C ALA A 38 15.79 3.17 -3.35
N PHE A 39 15.68 1.86 -3.59
CA PHE A 39 15.93 1.28 -4.90
C PHE A 39 14.93 1.75 -5.95
N ALA A 40 13.63 1.81 -5.62
CA ALA A 40 12.61 2.34 -6.53
C ALA A 40 12.91 3.79 -6.94
N ALA A 41 13.39 4.63 -6.01
CA ALA A 41 13.79 6.01 -6.29
C ALA A 41 14.96 6.06 -7.29
N LEU A 42 16.02 5.28 -7.04
CA LEU A 42 17.19 5.22 -7.92
C LEU A 42 16.84 4.68 -9.31
N THR A 43 16.04 3.62 -9.37
CA THR A 43 15.55 3.05 -10.64
C THR A 43 14.64 4.04 -11.36
N SER A 44 13.76 4.75 -10.65
CA SER A 44 12.91 5.79 -11.26
C SER A 44 13.74 6.90 -11.89
N LEU A 45 14.78 7.38 -11.21
CA LEU A 45 15.70 8.38 -11.76
C LEU A 45 16.45 7.87 -13.00
N ALA A 46 16.89 6.61 -13.00
CA ALA A 46 17.54 5.99 -14.15
C ALA A 46 16.58 5.85 -15.35
N LEU A 47 15.35 5.39 -15.10
CA LEU A 47 14.30 5.27 -16.11
C LEU A 47 13.89 6.66 -16.64
N PHE A 48 13.88 7.67 -15.78
CA PHE A 48 13.62 9.05 -16.17
C PHE A 48 14.70 9.59 -17.11
N ALA A 49 15.98 9.37 -16.80
CA ALA A 49 17.08 9.73 -17.69
C ALA A 49 16.99 9.00 -19.04
N ALA A 50 16.65 7.71 -19.03
CA ALA A 50 16.43 6.94 -20.25
C ALA A 50 15.24 7.47 -21.07
N PHE A 51 14.14 7.84 -20.40
CA PHE A 51 12.97 8.44 -21.03
C PHE A 51 13.30 9.75 -21.74
N VAL A 52 14.02 10.67 -21.08
CA VAL A 52 14.45 11.96 -21.67
C VAL A 52 15.26 11.72 -22.94
N GLY A 53 16.20 10.76 -22.91
CA GLY A 53 17.02 10.40 -24.07
C GLY A 53 16.22 9.80 -25.23
N ILE A 54 15.28 8.89 -24.96
CA ILE A 54 14.45 8.24 -26.00
C ILE A 54 13.42 9.23 -26.58
N ALA A 55 12.87 10.10 -25.75
CA ALA A 55 11.88 11.09 -26.17
C ALA A 55 12.49 12.27 -26.94
N GLY A 56 13.83 12.36 -27.03
CA GLY A 56 14.52 13.45 -27.73
C GLY A 56 14.34 14.80 -27.04
N ILE A 57 14.24 14.83 -25.71
CA ILE A 57 14.07 16.06 -24.93
C ILE A 57 15.46 16.58 -24.54
N ASP A 58 15.83 17.78 -24.99
CA ASP A 58 17.12 18.39 -24.67
C ASP A 58 17.19 18.91 -23.22
N SER A 59 16.08 19.46 -22.73
CA SER A 59 15.96 19.90 -21.33
C SER A 59 14.50 19.96 -20.88
N ILE A 60 14.26 19.62 -19.61
CA ILE A 60 12.97 19.79 -18.96
C ILE A 60 12.99 21.12 -18.20
N ASP A 61 12.32 22.12 -18.77
CA ASP A 61 12.21 23.45 -18.18
C ASP A 61 10.97 23.53 -17.28
N ILE A 62 11.19 23.66 -15.98
CA ILE A 62 10.13 23.78 -14.96
C ILE A 62 9.38 25.12 -15.02
N TYR A 63 9.90 26.13 -15.75
CA TYR A 63 9.20 27.40 -15.96
C TYR A 63 8.10 27.29 -17.02
N LYS A 64 8.12 26.24 -17.85
CA LYS A 64 7.02 25.97 -18.79
C LYS A 64 5.78 25.56 -18.01
N ALA A 65 4.66 26.22 -18.31
CA ALA A 65 3.38 25.98 -17.64
C ALA A 65 2.95 24.50 -17.71
N ASP A 66 3.16 23.84 -18.85
CA ASP A 66 2.79 22.44 -19.05
C ASP A 66 3.61 21.48 -18.17
N VAL A 67 4.93 21.71 -18.07
CA VAL A 67 5.83 20.90 -17.22
C VAL A 67 5.50 21.09 -15.75
N LEU A 68 5.29 22.34 -15.32
CA LEU A 68 4.93 22.67 -13.94
C LEU A 68 3.55 22.08 -13.57
N ALA A 69 2.57 22.14 -14.47
CA ALA A 69 1.28 21.50 -14.29
C ALA A 69 1.43 19.97 -14.16
N GLY A 70 2.24 19.35 -15.03
CA GLY A 70 2.60 17.93 -14.94
C GLY A 70 3.20 17.56 -13.58
N LEU A 71 4.13 18.37 -13.08
CA LEU A 71 4.78 18.19 -11.78
C LEU A 71 3.77 18.17 -10.62
N PHE A 72 2.87 19.15 -10.57
CA PHE A 72 1.84 19.19 -9.53
C PHE A 72 0.86 18.01 -9.63
N VAL A 73 0.40 17.69 -10.83
CA VAL A 73 -0.48 16.54 -11.06
C VAL A 73 0.21 15.25 -10.61
N GLY A 74 1.47 15.07 -11.00
CA GLY A 74 2.28 13.91 -10.59
C GLY A 74 2.47 13.81 -9.08
N ALA A 75 2.74 14.93 -8.41
CA ALA A 75 2.87 14.96 -6.95
C ALA A 75 1.56 14.59 -6.22
N MET A 76 0.39 14.83 -6.82
CA MET A 76 -0.89 14.42 -6.22
C MET A 76 -1.19 12.92 -6.36
N VAL A 77 -0.63 12.23 -7.37
CA VAL A 77 -0.95 10.83 -7.66
C VAL A 77 -0.68 9.90 -6.45
N PRO A 78 0.49 9.96 -5.77
CA PRO A 78 0.73 9.16 -4.57
C PRO A 78 -0.31 9.42 -3.47
N PHE A 79 -0.72 10.67 -3.27
CA PHE A 79 -1.72 11.02 -2.25
C PHE A 79 -3.10 10.45 -2.57
N ILE A 80 -3.53 10.55 -3.82
CA ILE A 80 -4.79 9.97 -4.27
C ILE A 80 -4.74 8.44 -4.11
N PHE A 81 -3.64 7.82 -4.52
CA PHE A 81 -3.43 6.37 -4.38
C PHE A 81 -3.55 5.93 -2.91
N SER A 82 -2.87 6.65 -1.99
CA SER A 82 -2.94 6.36 -0.56
C SER A 82 -4.34 6.58 0.00
N ALA A 83 -5.01 7.67 -0.35
CA ALA A 83 -6.37 7.96 0.12
C ALA A 83 -7.37 6.86 -0.29
N LEU A 84 -7.31 6.42 -1.54
CA LEU A 84 -8.13 5.33 -2.05
C LEU A 84 -7.84 4.02 -1.32
N SER A 85 -6.56 3.70 -1.12
CA SER A 85 -6.13 2.48 -0.43
C SER A 85 -6.57 2.45 1.04
N ILE A 86 -6.42 3.57 1.77
CA ILE A 86 -6.85 3.69 3.17
C ILE A 86 -8.38 3.59 3.27
N ALA A 87 -9.11 4.26 2.38
CA ALA A 87 -10.56 4.20 2.36
C ALA A 87 -11.08 2.79 2.04
N ALA A 88 -10.42 2.07 1.13
CA ALA A 88 -10.73 0.69 0.80
C ALA A 88 -10.53 -0.25 2.00
N VAL A 89 -9.38 -0.16 2.69
CA VAL A 89 -9.12 -0.93 3.90
C VAL A 89 -10.15 -0.62 4.99
N GLY A 90 -10.52 0.66 5.15
CA GLY A 90 -11.54 1.07 6.12
C GLY A 90 -12.92 0.44 5.87
N ARG A 91 -13.36 0.38 4.60
CA ARG A 91 -14.62 -0.28 4.23
C ARG A 91 -14.58 -1.78 4.51
N ALA A 92 -13.53 -2.47 4.04
CA ALA A 92 -13.36 -3.91 4.24
C ALA A 92 -13.25 -4.29 5.73
N ALA A 93 -12.54 -3.48 6.52
CA ALA A 93 -12.42 -3.68 7.96
C ALA A 93 -13.77 -3.51 8.67
N MET A 94 -14.61 -2.56 8.25
CA MET A 94 -15.94 -2.38 8.85
C MET A 94 -16.86 -3.57 8.57
N GLU A 95 -16.84 -4.10 7.35
CA GLU A 95 -17.58 -5.33 6.99
C GLU A 95 -17.09 -6.52 7.82
N MET A 96 -15.77 -6.68 7.98
CA MET A 96 -15.17 -7.71 8.83
C MET A 96 -15.62 -7.60 10.29
N VAL A 97 -15.61 -6.40 10.86
CA VAL A 97 -16.04 -6.16 12.25
C VAL A 97 -17.53 -6.49 12.43
N GLN A 98 -18.37 -6.12 11.47
CA GLN A 98 -19.80 -6.46 11.50
C GLN A 98 -20.02 -7.97 11.45
N GLU A 99 -19.27 -8.69 10.61
CA GLU A 99 -19.37 -10.15 10.49
C GLU A 99 -18.89 -10.86 11.76
N VAL A 100 -17.75 -10.46 12.33
CA VAL A 100 -17.27 -11.02 13.60
C VAL A 100 -18.26 -10.77 14.74
N ARG A 101 -18.83 -9.55 14.82
CA ARG A 101 -19.88 -9.23 15.81
C ARG A 101 -21.14 -10.07 15.61
N ARG A 102 -21.54 -10.32 14.36
CA ARG A 102 -22.67 -11.19 14.03
C ARG A 102 -22.40 -12.61 14.53
N GLN A 103 -21.23 -13.18 14.23
CA GLN A 103 -20.86 -14.52 14.68
C GLN A 103 -20.88 -14.63 16.21
N PHE A 104 -20.33 -13.65 16.93
CA PHE A 104 -20.37 -13.65 18.40
C PHE A 104 -21.78 -13.54 18.99
N LYS A 105 -22.71 -12.88 18.30
CA LYS A 105 -24.09 -12.70 18.79
C LYS A 105 -25.01 -13.87 18.43
N GLU A 106 -24.86 -14.42 17.23
CA GLU A 106 -25.81 -15.38 16.66
C GLU A 106 -25.40 -16.84 16.86
N ILE A 107 -24.10 -17.14 16.99
CA ILE A 107 -23.62 -18.52 17.14
C ILE A 107 -23.53 -18.86 18.64
N PRO A 108 -24.43 -19.70 19.18
CA PRO A 108 -24.40 -20.06 20.58
C PRO A 108 -23.15 -20.90 20.90
N GLY A 109 -22.46 -20.58 22.00
CA GLY A 109 -21.29 -21.32 22.47
C GLY A 109 -19.96 -20.97 21.80
N ILE A 110 -19.92 -19.98 20.90
CA ILE A 110 -18.67 -19.52 20.26
C ILE A 110 -17.68 -18.91 21.27
N MET A 111 -18.19 -18.08 22.20
CA MET A 111 -17.38 -17.49 23.28
C MET A 111 -16.99 -18.51 24.36
N GLU A 112 -17.68 -19.64 24.41
CA GLU A 112 -17.40 -20.76 25.31
C GLU A 112 -16.48 -21.81 24.67
N TYR A 113 -15.96 -21.56 23.46
CA TYR A 113 -15.13 -22.49 22.68
C TYR A 113 -15.82 -23.83 22.36
N LYS A 114 -17.16 -23.87 22.37
CA LYS A 114 -17.96 -25.07 22.07
C LYS A 114 -18.44 -25.14 20.62
N ALA A 115 -18.46 -24.01 19.93
CA ALA A 115 -18.85 -23.90 18.53
C ALA A 115 -17.71 -23.34 17.68
N ASN A 116 -17.56 -23.87 16.47
CA ASN A 116 -16.53 -23.42 15.53
C ASN A 116 -16.97 -22.12 14.81
N PRO A 117 -16.10 -21.11 14.72
CA PRO A 117 -16.35 -19.90 13.94
C PRO A 117 -16.49 -20.17 12.44
N GLU A 118 -17.18 -19.29 11.72
CA GLU A 118 -17.31 -19.34 10.26
C GLU A 118 -16.15 -18.57 9.60
N TYR A 119 -14.95 -19.18 9.57
CA TYR A 119 -13.75 -18.55 9.01
C TYR A 119 -13.89 -18.18 7.53
N ASP A 120 -14.59 -19.01 6.74
CA ASP A 120 -14.76 -18.82 5.30
C ASP A 120 -15.44 -17.49 4.96
N LYS A 121 -16.36 -17.01 5.80
CA LYS A 121 -17.04 -15.72 5.59
C LYS A 121 -16.09 -14.54 5.72
N CYS A 122 -15.21 -14.57 6.72
CA CYS A 122 -14.18 -13.54 6.89
C CYS A 122 -13.20 -13.53 5.69
N VAL A 123 -12.81 -14.72 5.22
CA VAL A 123 -11.95 -14.85 4.03
C VAL A 123 -12.64 -14.30 2.78
N ASP A 124 -13.92 -14.62 2.57
CA ASP A 124 -14.69 -14.16 1.42
C ASP A 124 -14.85 -12.62 1.39
N ILE A 125 -15.12 -11.99 2.53
CA ILE A 125 -15.19 -10.53 2.66
C ILE A 125 -13.87 -9.88 2.23
N SER A 126 -12.75 -10.32 2.83
CA SER A 126 -11.43 -9.75 2.52
C SER A 126 -11.02 -10.00 1.06
N THR A 127 -11.38 -11.15 0.49
CA THR A 127 -11.06 -11.51 -0.89
C THR A 127 -11.84 -10.66 -1.89
N LYS A 128 -13.17 -10.53 -1.71
CA LYS A 128 -14.01 -9.72 -2.59
C LYS A 128 -13.65 -8.24 -2.51
N ALA A 129 -13.40 -7.73 -1.31
CA ALA A 129 -13.01 -6.35 -1.12
C ALA A 129 -11.65 -6.06 -1.76
N SER A 130 -10.63 -6.89 -1.53
CA SER A 130 -9.28 -6.68 -2.09
C SER A 130 -9.27 -6.67 -3.63
N ILE A 131 -9.96 -7.62 -4.27
CA ILE A 131 -10.03 -7.69 -5.75
C ILE A 131 -10.72 -6.46 -6.32
N ARG A 132 -11.85 -6.06 -5.72
CA ARG A 132 -12.64 -4.92 -6.21
C ARG A 132 -11.91 -3.59 -6.03
N GLU A 133 -11.32 -3.39 -4.86
CA GLU A 133 -10.75 -2.10 -4.46
C GLU A 133 -9.37 -1.86 -5.07
N MET A 134 -8.62 -2.90 -5.42
CA MET A 134 -7.30 -2.78 -6.05
C MET A 134 -7.35 -2.28 -7.51
N MET A 135 -8.49 -2.47 -8.20
CA MET A 135 -8.64 -2.12 -9.61
C MET A 135 -8.47 -0.62 -9.87
N LEU A 136 -9.04 0.24 -9.01
CA LEU A 136 -9.05 1.68 -9.23
C LEU A 136 -7.65 2.31 -9.05
N PRO A 137 -6.92 2.09 -7.92
CA PRO A 137 -5.57 2.61 -7.77
C PRO A 137 -4.61 2.07 -8.83
N GLY A 138 -4.74 0.78 -9.21
CA GLY A 138 -3.93 0.17 -10.26
C GLY A 138 -4.19 0.79 -11.64
N ALA A 139 -5.46 1.05 -11.97
CA ALA A 139 -5.83 1.72 -13.21
C ALA A 139 -5.26 3.14 -13.28
N ILE A 140 -5.30 3.91 -12.19
CA ILE A 140 -4.74 5.26 -12.14
C ILE A 140 -3.23 5.23 -12.45
N ALA A 141 -2.48 4.32 -11.84
CA ALA A 141 -1.04 4.22 -12.04
C ALA A 141 -0.64 3.94 -13.50
N ILE A 142 -1.43 3.13 -14.21
CA ILE A 142 -1.16 2.75 -15.61
C ILE A 142 -1.68 3.79 -16.60
N ILE A 143 -2.90 4.28 -16.39
CA ILE A 143 -3.60 5.17 -17.33
C ILE A 143 -3.01 6.58 -17.30
N THR A 144 -2.62 7.08 -16.13
CA THR A 144 -2.11 8.46 -15.97
C THR A 144 -0.94 8.79 -16.91
N PRO A 145 0.18 8.03 -16.95
CA PRO A 145 1.28 8.34 -17.85
C PRO A 145 0.91 8.18 -19.33
N ILE A 146 0.01 7.25 -19.69
CA ILE A 146 -0.47 7.08 -21.06
C ILE A 146 -1.26 8.31 -21.50
N VAL A 147 -2.25 8.72 -20.71
CA VAL A 147 -3.09 9.89 -21.01
C VAL A 147 -2.24 11.16 -21.11
N VAL A 148 -1.34 11.37 -20.15
CA VAL A 148 -0.50 12.57 -20.15
C VAL A 148 0.49 12.56 -21.32
N GLY A 149 1.13 11.42 -21.60
CA GLY A 149 2.09 11.30 -22.69
C GLY A 149 1.47 11.51 -24.09
N PHE A 150 0.29 10.94 -24.36
CA PHE A 150 -0.32 11.03 -25.69
C PHE A 150 -1.11 12.31 -25.93
N ILE A 151 -1.68 12.95 -24.89
CA ILE A 151 -2.49 14.16 -25.05
C ILE A 151 -1.66 15.44 -24.90
N PHE A 152 -0.77 15.49 -23.91
CA PHE A 152 -0.04 16.71 -23.55
C PHE A 152 1.45 16.67 -23.94
N GLY A 153 1.93 15.49 -24.36
CA GLY A 153 3.26 15.31 -24.90
C GLY A 153 4.32 14.92 -23.86
N PRO A 154 5.55 14.66 -24.36
CA PRO A 154 6.60 14.04 -23.56
C PRO A 154 7.22 14.99 -22.52
N GLU A 155 7.23 16.32 -22.76
CA GLU A 155 7.75 17.29 -21.79
C GLU A 155 6.89 17.35 -20.51
N MET A 156 5.56 17.42 -20.64
CA MET A 156 4.64 17.40 -19.49
C MET A 156 4.69 16.06 -18.75
N LEU A 157 4.82 14.95 -19.47
CA LEU A 157 5.03 13.63 -18.87
C LEU A 157 6.31 13.59 -18.04
N GLY A 158 7.38 14.25 -18.50
CA GLY A 158 8.61 14.42 -17.73
C GLY A 158 8.37 15.13 -16.40
N GLY A 159 7.60 16.23 -16.40
CA GLY A 159 7.18 16.90 -15.17
C GLY A 159 6.41 15.96 -14.24
N LEU A 160 5.45 15.19 -14.78
CA LEU A 160 4.67 14.23 -14.01
C LEU A 160 5.52 13.14 -13.35
N LEU A 161 6.45 12.53 -14.09
CA LEU A 161 7.33 11.49 -13.57
C LEU A 161 8.23 12.01 -12.44
N ALA A 162 8.74 13.24 -12.57
CA ALA A 162 9.51 13.90 -11.51
C ALA A 162 8.65 14.12 -10.26
N GLY A 163 7.42 14.61 -10.43
CA GLY A 163 6.48 14.89 -9.33
C GLY A 163 6.08 13.63 -8.56
N VAL A 164 5.74 12.56 -9.29
CA VAL A 164 5.41 11.25 -8.69
C VAL A 164 6.59 10.71 -7.90
N THR A 165 7.81 10.81 -8.45
CA THR A 165 9.01 10.26 -7.79
C THR A 165 9.32 11.00 -6.49
N VAL A 166 9.37 12.34 -6.52
CA VAL A 166 9.69 13.13 -5.32
C VAL A 166 8.62 12.98 -4.25
N SER A 167 7.34 13.07 -4.62
CA SER A 167 6.26 12.92 -3.65
C SER A 167 6.15 11.50 -3.11
N GLY A 168 6.27 10.49 -3.97
CA GLY A 168 6.09 9.08 -3.59
C GLY A 168 7.18 8.60 -2.62
N VAL A 169 8.43 9.03 -2.81
CA VAL A 169 9.54 8.67 -1.91
C VAL A 169 9.34 9.29 -0.53
N LEU A 170 8.84 10.52 -0.44
CA LEU A 170 8.61 11.21 0.83
C LEU A 170 7.42 10.64 1.61
N MET A 171 6.45 10.01 0.93
CA MET A 171 5.23 9.48 1.54
C MET A 171 5.47 8.12 2.23
N HIS A 172 6.37 8.10 3.21
CA HIS A 172 6.84 6.89 3.87
C HIS A 172 6.05 6.53 5.15
N PHE A 173 4.79 6.08 5.00
CA PHE A 173 3.95 5.66 6.14
C PHE A 173 4.47 4.42 6.91
N GLN A 174 5.45 3.73 6.35
CA GLN A 174 5.87 2.41 6.82
C GLN A 174 6.61 2.49 8.16
N ASN A 175 7.39 3.55 8.38
CA ASN A 175 8.06 3.79 9.65
C ASN A 175 7.07 4.08 10.78
N SER A 176 6.04 4.88 10.51
CA SER A 176 4.98 5.17 11.49
C SER A 176 4.17 3.91 11.81
N GLY A 177 3.83 3.11 10.79
CA GLY A 177 3.14 1.83 10.99
C GLY A 177 3.96 0.85 11.82
N GLY A 178 5.24 0.65 11.48
CA GLY A 178 6.12 -0.25 12.24
C GLY A 178 6.40 0.24 13.67
N ALA A 179 6.43 1.55 13.89
CA ALA A 179 6.57 2.12 15.23
C ALA A 179 5.32 1.87 16.09
N TRP A 180 4.12 1.99 15.53
CA TRP A 180 2.88 1.68 16.25
C TRP A 180 2.69 0.19 16.50
N ASP A 181 3.19 -0.68 15.63
CA ASP A 181 3.09 -2.13 15.81
C ASP A 181 4.03 -2.63 16.93
N ASN A 182 5.15 -1.95 17.14
CA ASN A 182 6.13 -2.28 18.18
C ASN A 182 5.98 -1.47 19.49
N ALA A 183 5.00 -0.57 19.58
CA ALA A 183 4.73 0.26 20.77
C ALA A 183 3.65 -0.36 21.66
#